data_AF-A0A2P2C1V5-F1
#
_entry.id   AF-A0A2P2C1V5-F1
#
_cell.length_a   1.000
_cell.length_b   1.000
_cell.length_c   1.000
_cell.angle_alpha   90.00
_cell.angle_beta   90.00
_cell.angle_gamma   90.00
#
_symmetry.space_group_name_H-M   'P 1'
#
loop_
_entity.id
_entity.type
_entity.pdbx_description
1 polymer ?
#
loop_
_entity_poly.entity_id
_entity_poly.type
_entity_poly.pdbx_seq_one_letter_code
_entity_poly.pdbx_strand_id
1 'polypeptide(L)'
;MQQSLGSALSARRNSLNFVRLVLACAVILGHTTLIGGYRPNALTDVSSIAVDGFFVLSGFLVAGSRMRLSGGRYLWHRVIRIMPAFWVSLVLVALAFSPLAAAISRESWQPSSALHFLSANWALTIKQRGIGATLQDVPFAGAWNGSLWTLEFEFMAYLLAGLLLASAIVRRHLKVVVVVLTMITAAGAALAGPLEATSYYGFNAAHLFAGFAAGMALWAFRDTLPRNATITGMCGALSVVLYFQAPTLMYALAPLPLGYFLLSVGGSKRVLLGSVNDISYGAYIYAFPVQQLLVVLGVHRLGYAALFVTALALTLCLAWLSWTFVERPALRLKNLSVARNNSRRRSPFEAPDWSHARS
;
A
#
# COMPACT_ATOMS: atom_id res chain seq x y z
N MET A 1 4.19 19.12 -28.09
CA MET A 1 4.37 19.28 -26.62
C MET A 1 4.39 17.92 -25.96
N GLN A 2 5.48 17.55 -25.29
CA GLN A 2 5.50 16.31 -24.50
C GLN A 2 4.58 16.48 -23.28
N GLN A 3 3.75 15.47 -23.00
CA GLN A 3 2.85 15.46 -21.85
C GLN A 3 3.69 15.36 -20.56
N SER A 4 3.42 16.17 -19.54
CA SER A 4 4.06 16.01 -18.22
C SER A 4 3.48 14.82 -17.46
N LEU A 5 4.23 14.25 -16.51
CA LEU A 5 3.75 13.17 -15.65
C LEU A 5 2.47 13.56 -14.89
N GLY A 6 2.42 14.78 -14.37
CA GLY A 6 1.26 15.34 -13.66
C GLY A 6 0.01 15.40 -14.53
N SER A 7 0.14 15.85 -15.77
CA SER A 7 -0.99 15.92 -16.73
C SER A 7 -1.47 14.55 -17.21
N ALA A 8 -0.57 13.56 -17.29
CA ALA A 8 -0.95 12.18 -17.62
C ALA A 8 -1.76 11.52 -16.50
N LEU A 9 -1.38 11.76 -15.24
CA LEU A 9 -2.02 11.16 -14.08
C LEU A 9 -3.29 11.88 -13.64
N SER A 10 -3.43 13.17 -13.95
CA SER A 10 -4.68 13.92 -13.71
C SER A 10 -5.81 13.55 -14.68
N ALA A 11 -5.49 12.88 -15.80
CA ALA A 11 -6.48 12.42 -16.74
C ALA A 11 -7.50 11.50 -16.05
N ARG A 12 -8.79 11.75 -16.28
CA ARG A 12 -9.93 10.96 -15.76
C ARG A 12 -9.86 9.46 -16.13
N ARG A 13 -8.98 9.12 -17.08
CA ARG A 13 -8.78 7.79 -17.66
C ARG A 13 -7.29 7.39 -17.60
N ASN A 14 -6.73 7.33 -16.40
CA ASN A 14 -5.43 6.70 -16.14
C ASN A 14 -5.60 5.23 -15.72
N SER A 15 -4.50 4.51 -15.58
CA SER A 15 -4.41 3.07 -15.29
C SER A 15 -3.72 2.77 -13.94
N LEU A 16 -3.68 3.72 -13.00
CA LEU A 16 -3.01 3.51 -11.71
C LEU A 16 -3.58 2.34 -10.90
N ASN A 17 -4.90 2.17 -10.89
CA ASN A 17 -5.54 1.04 -10.21
C ASN A 17 -5.12 -0.31 -10.84
N PHE A 18 -4.95 -0.34 -12.16
CA PHE A 18 -4.46 -1.53 -12.86
C PHE A 18 -3.01 -1.82 -12.49
N VAL A 19 -2.13 -0.80 -12.47
CA VAL A 19 -0.75 -0.96 -11.99
C VAL A 19 -0.73 -1.51 -10.57
N ARG A 20 -1.53 -0.96 -9.65
CA ARG A 20 -1.66 -1.47 -8.28
C ARG A 20 -2.14 -2.93 -8.23
N LEU A 21 -3.06 -3.32 -9.11
CA LEU A 21 -3.52 -4.71 -9.20
C LEU A 21 -2.41 -5.64 -9.71
N VAL A 22 -1.62 -5.22 -10.70
CA VAL A 22 -0.45 -5.98 -11.17
C VAL A 22 0.57 -6.16 -10.04
N LEU A 23 0.83 -5.13 -9.24
CA LEU A 23 1.68 -5.24 -8.06
C LEU A 23 1.10 -6.24 -7.04
N ALA A 24 -0.21 -6.24 -6.79
CA ALA A 24 -0.82 -7.24 -5.90
C ALA A 24 -0.66 -8.68 -6.45
N CYS A 25 -0.81 -8.89 -7.76
CA CYS A 25 -0.56 -10.18 -8.39
C CYS A 25 0.92 -10.61 -8.28
N ALA A 26 1.85 -9.66 -8.42
CA ALA A 26 3.28 -9.88 -8.24
C ALA A 26 3.61 -10.30 -6.79
N VAL A 27 2.91 -9.75 -5.79
CA VAL A 27 3.01 -10.19 -4.39
C VAL A 27 2.54 -11.64 -4.22
N ILE A 28 1.39 -12.01 -4.81
CA ILE A 28 0.88 -13.41 -4.77
C ILE A 28 1.90 -14.36 -5.40
N LEU A 29 2.49 -13.97 -6.53
CA LEU A 29 3.49 -14.76 -7.24
C LEU A 29 4.71 -15.03 -6.34
N GLY A 30 5.33 -13.98 -5.77
CA GLY A 30 6.49 -14.15 -4.90
C GLY A 30 6.19 -14.98 -3.64
N HIS A 31 5.06 -14.74 -2.99
CA HIS A 31 4.64 -15.51 -1.82
C HIS A 31 4.30 -16.97 -2.13
N THR A 32 3.96 -17.31 -3.38
CA THR A 32 3.71 -18.71 -3.77
C THR A 32 4.96 -19.56 -3.50
N THR A 33 6.16 -19.03 -3.74
CA THR A 33 7.42 -19.73 -3.49
C THR A 33 7.57 -20.07 -2.01
N LEU A 34 7.42 -19.05 -1.14
CA LEU A 34 7.61 -19.17 0.30
C LEU A 34 6.55 -20.06 0.96
N ILE A 35 5.27 -19.77 0.69
CA ILE A 35 4.14 -20.46 1.34
C ILE A 35 4.03 -21.91 0.85
N GLY A 36 4.31 -22.16 -0.44
CA GLY A 36 4.28 -23.50 -1.01
C GLY A 36 5.50 -24.37 -0.69
N GLY A 37 6.53 -23.82 -0.03
CA GLY A 37 7.77 -24.55 0.27
C GLY A 37 8.62 -24.88 -0.95
N TYR A 38 8.51 -24.08 -2.02
CA TYR A 38 9.29 -24.28 -3.24
C TYR A 38 10.68 -23.65 -3.13
N ARG A 39 11.61 -24.09 -3.99
CA ARG A 39 12.95 -23.52 -4.04
C ARG A 39 12.89 -22.04 -4.44
N PRO A 40 13.57 -21.14 -3.70
CA PRO A 40 13.70 -19.73 -4.08
C PRO A 40 14.23 -19.54 -5.50
N ASN A 41 13.68 -18.56 -6.21
CA ASN A 41 14.10 -18.18 -7.56
C ASN A 41 13.83 -16.68 -7.78
N ALA A 42 14.11 -16.15 -8.97
CA ALA A 42 13.92 -14.73 -9.27
C ALA A 42 12.48 -14.21 -9.05
N LEU A 43 11.46 -15.07 -9.07
CA LEU A 43 10.08 -14.69 -8.78
C LEU A 43 9.84 -14.45 -7.29
N THR A 44 10.68 -14.99 -6.40
CA THR A 44 10.60 -14.72 -4.96
C THR A 44 10.81 -13.24 -4.67
N ASP A 45 11.74 -12.59 -5.35
CA ASP A 45 12.09 -11.18 -5.11
C ASP A 45 11.07 -10.21 -5.71
N VAL A 46 10.22 -10.69 -6.63
CA VAL A 46 9.17 -9.89 -7.27
C VAL A 46 8.15 -9.37 -6.26
N SER A 47 7.89 -10.08 -5.16
CA SER A 47 7.02 -9.56 -4.09
C SER A 47 7.63 -8.35 -3.38
N SER A 48 8.95 -8.32 -3.17
CA SER A 48 9.65 -7.18 -2.54
C SER A 48 9.60 -5.94 -3.43
N ILE A 49 9.89 -6.11 -4.73
CA ILE A 49 9.75 -5.04 -5.74
C ILE A 49 8.31 -4.49 -5.76
N ALA A 50 7.32 -5.38 -5.65
CA ALA A 50 5.93 -4.97 -5.67
C ALA A 50 5.53 -4.15 -4.44
N VAL A 51 6.02 -4.53 -3.26
CA VAL A 51 5.82 -3.76 -2.01
C VAL A 51 6.47 -2.39 -2.12
N ASP A 52 7.71 -2.30 -2.59
CA ASP A 52 8.37 -1.00 -2.84
C ASP A 52 7.57 -0.14 -3.82
N GLY A 53 7.06 -0.76 -4.89
CA GLY A 53 6.17 -0.11 -5.83
C GLY A 53 4.90 0.45 -5.18
N PHE A 54 4.27 -0.30 -4.27
CA PHE A 54 3.12 0.21 -3.50
C PHE A 54 3.48 1.43 -2.67
N PHE A 55 4.62 1.41 -1.96
CA PHE A 55 5.06 2.55 -1.14
C PHE A 55 5.32 3.79 -1.98
N VAL A 56 5.98 3.66 -3.13
CA VAL A 56 6.24 4.78 -4.03
C VAL A 56 4.93 5.35 -4.61
N LEU A 57 4.02 4.49 -5.07
CA LEU A 57 2.70 4.93 -5.55
C LEU A 57 1.88 5.60 -4.43
N SER A 58 1.91 5.06 -3.22
CA SER A 58 1.24 5.62 -2.06
C SER A 58 1.82 6.99 -1.70
N GLY A 59 3.14 7.17 -1.68
CA GLY A 59 3.79 8.45 -1.45
C GLY A 59 3.33 9.54 -2.42
N PHE A 60 3.25 9.20 -3.71
CA PHE A 60 2.77 10.12 -4.74
C PHE A 60 1.31 10.53 -4.51
N LEU A 61 0.43 9.57 -4.29
CA LEU A 61 -1.01 9.81 -4.11
C LEU A 61 -1.32 10.54 -2.81
N VAL A 62 -0.60 10.21 -1.73
CA VAL A 62 -0.76 10.79 -0.40
C VAL A 62 -0.29 12.24 -0.36
N ALA A 63 0.86 12.58 -0.97
CA ALA A 63 1.30 13.96 -1.11
C ALA A 63 0.20 14.82 -1.78
N GLY A 64 -0.35 14.34 -2.90
CA GLY A 64 -1.47 15.01 -3.57
C GLY A 64 -2.74 15.12 -2.74
N SER A 65 -3.09 14.06 -2.00
CA SER A 65 -4.25 14.05 -1.12
C SER A 65 -4.10 15.08 0.01
N ARG A 66 -2.95 15.10 0.69
CA ARG A 66 -2.71 15.99 1.84
C ARG A 66 -2.56 17.45 1.44
N MET A 67 -2.09 17.73 0.22
CA MET A 67 -2.01 19.09 -0.29
C MET A 67 -3.39 19.70 -0.58
N ARG A 68 -4.39 18.88 -0.91
CA ARG A 68 -5.78 19.31 -1.18
C ARG A 68 -6.72 19.27 0.02
N LEU A 69 -6.44 18.43 1.02
CA LEU A 69 -7.33 18.19 2.16
C LEU A 69 -6.79 18.79 3.46
N SER A 70 -7.70 19.16 4.37
CA SER A 70 -7.35 19.46 5.76
C SER A 70 -6.80 18.22 6.48
N GLY A 71 -6.05 18.40 7.56
CA GLY A 71 -5.40 17.29 8.28
C GLY A 71 -6.37 16.21 8.75
N GLY A 72 -7.48 16.60 9.40
CA GLY A 72 -8.49 15.65 9.86
C GLY A 72 -9.18 14.87 8.74
N ARG A 73 -9.59 15.57 7.66
CA ARG A 73 -10.21 14.92 6.49
C ARG A 73 -9.22 14.00 5.76
N TYR A 74 -7.97 14.43 5.65
CA TYR A 74 -6.88 13.62 5.11
C TYR A 74 -6.75 12.31 5.89
N LEU A 75 -6.64 12.38 7.22
CA LEU A 75 -6.49 11.20 8.07
C LEU A 75 -7.70 10.28 7.97
N TRP A 76 -8.92 10.84 8.00
CA TRP A 76 -10.15 10.07 7.84
C TRP A 76 -10.19 9.27 6.53
N HIS A 77 -9.79 9.90 5.42
CA HIS A 77 -9.70 9.21 4.13
C HIS A 77 -8.72 8.04 4.16
N ARG A 78 -7.66 8.10 4.98
CA ARG A 78 -6.69 7.00 5.13
C ARG A 78 -7.25 5.88 6.01
N VAL A 79 -7.87 6.24 7.14
CA VAL A 79 -8.51 5.28 8.07
C VAL A 79 -9.57 4.45 7.35
N ILE A 80 -10.52 5.11 6.67
CA ILE A 80 -11.57 4.42 5.89
C ILE A 80 -10.98 3.53 4.79
N ARG A 81 -9.84 3.93 4.20
CA ARG A 81 -9.23 3.20 3.08
C ARG A 81 -8.62 1.88 3.51
N ILE A 82 -8.12 1.79 4.75
CA ILE A 82 -7.36 0.64 5.27
C ILE A 82 -8.20 -0.17 6.26
N MET A 83 -8.66 0.46 7.35
CA MET A 83 -9.16 -0.25 8.54
C MET A 83 -10.34 -1.20 8.27
N PRO A 84 -11.39 -0.83 7.51
CA PRO A 84 -12.56 -1.69 7.37
C PRO A 84 -12.25 -3.05 6.76
N ALA A 85 -11.54 -3.08 5.63
CA ALA A 85 -11.19 -4.34 4.97
C ALA A 85 -10.07 -5.08 5.70
N PHE A 86 -9.14 -4.37 6.36
CA PHE A 86 -8.18 -4.98 7.29
C PHE A 86 -8.88 -5.76 8.41
N TRP A 87 -9.85 -5.16 9.10
CA TRP A 87 -10.60 -5.83 10.18
C TRP A 87 -11.38 -7.03 9.66
N VAL A 88 -12.02 -6.92 8.50
CA VAL A 88 -12.73 -8.05 7.88
C VAL A 88 -11.75 -9.19 7.56
N SER A 89 -10.55 -8.89 7.06
CA SER A 89 -9.51 -9.90 6.84
C SER A 89 -9.08 -10.59 8.14
N LEU A 90 -8.85 -9.83 9.22
CA LEU A 90 -8.53 -10.40 10.53
C LEU A 90 -9.64 -11.34 11.04
N VAL A 91 -10.91 -10.90 10.95
CA VAL A 91 -12.07 -11.68 11.36
C VAL A 91 -12.23 -12.94 10.51
N LEU A 92 -12.05 -12.84 9.20
CA LEU A 92 -12.11 -13.98 8.29
C LEU A 92 -11.04 -15.03 8.63
N VAL A 93 -9.81 -14.59 8.92
CA VAL A 93 -8.74 -15.48 9.38
C VAL A 93 -9.10 -16.15 10.71
N ALA A 94 -9.49 -15.34 11.69
CA ALA A 94 -9.72 -15.80 13.05
C ALA A 94 -10.92 -16.74 13.17
N LEU A 95 -12.02 -16.45 12.46
CA LEU A 95 -13.30 -17.11 12.67
C LEU A 95 -13.74 -18.03 11.53
N ALA A 96 -13.06 -18.00 10.38
CA ALA A 96 -13.37 -18.89 9.25
C ALA A 96 -12.18 -19.73 8.81
N PHE A 97 -11.05 -19.11 8.42
CA PHE A 97 -9.94 -19.87 7.83
C PHE A 97 -9.20 -20.73 8.85
N SER A 98 -8.91 -20.17 10.03
CA SER A 98 -8.22 -20.93 11.08
C SER A 98 -9.01 -22.11 11.65
N PRO A 99 -10.33 -22.02 11.96
CA PRO A 99 -11.09 -23.20 12.37
C PRO A 99 -11.26 -24.22 11.25
N LEU A 100 -11.43 -23.77 9.99
CA LEU A 100 -11.50 -24.67 8.83
C LEU A 100 -10.18 -25.45 8.66
N ALA A 101 -9.04 -24.78 8.78
CA ALA A 101 -7.74 -25.44 8.70
C ALA A 101 -7.52 -26.42 9.85
N ALA A 102 -7.89 -26.07 11.09
CA ALA A 102 -7.85 -27.01 12.20
C ALA A 102 -8.72 -28.26 11.93
N ALA A 103 -9.93 -28.09 11.41
CA ALA A 103 -10.80 -29.20 11.07
C ALA A 103 -10.19 -30.13 9.99
N ILE A 104 -9.56 -29.55 8.95
CA ILE A 104 -8.89 -30.31 7.88
C ILE A 104 -7.67 -31.06 8.41
N SER A 105 -6.83 -30.40 9.20
CA SER A 105 -5.59 -30.95 9.76
C SER A 105 -5.80 -31.81 11.00
N ARG A 106 -7.04 -31.95 11.49
CA ARG A 106 -7.38 -32.64 12.76
C ARG A 106 -6.66 -32.05 13.98
N GLU A 107 -6.42 -30.74 13.92
CA GLU A 107 -5.79 -29.96 14.97
C GLU A 107 -6.84 -29.30 15.88
N SER A 108 -6.40 -28.89 17.08
CA SER A 108 -7.29 -28.14 17.98
C SER A 108 -7.37 -26.66 17.59
N TRP A 109 -8.58 -26.15 17.42
CA TRP A 109 -8.84 -24.71 17.29
C TRP A 109 -9.17 -24.11 18.66
N GLN A 110 -8.50 -23.02 19.01
CA GLN A 110 -8.66 -22.37 20.32
C GLN A 110 -9.33 -20.99 20.16
N PRO A 111 -10.59 -20.83 20.60
CA PRO A 111 -11.29 -19.55 20.52
C PRO A 111 -10.54 -18.41 21.21
N SER A 112 -9.90 -18.67 22.35
CA SER A 112 -9.10 -17.70 23.09
C SER A 112 -7.92 -17.17 22.27
N SER A 113 -7.21 -18.04 21.54
CA SER A 113 -6.11 -17.65 20.65
C SER A 113 -6.60 -16.83 19.45
N ALA A 114 -7.78 -17.16 18.91
CA ALA A 114 -8.41 -16.41 17.83
C ALA A 114 -8.84 -15.01 18.28
N LEU A 115 -9.44 -14.88 19.48
CA LEU A 115 -9.79 -13.58 20.06
C LEU A 115 -8.55 -12.74 20.36
N HIS A 116 -7.49 -13.34 20.90
CA HIS A 116 -6.23 -12.64 21.13
C HIS A 116 -5.59 -12.19 19.81
N PHE A 117 -5.67 -12.98 18.74
CA PHE A 117 -5.20 -12.59 17.40
C PHE A 117 -5.92 -11.33 16.91
N LEU A 118 -7.24 -11.23 17.11
CA LEU A 118 -8.00 -10.03 16.77
C LEU A 118 -7.56 -8.83 17.60
N SER A 119 -7.52 -8.95 18.93
CA SER A 119 -7.18 -7.83 19.81
C SER A 119 -5.73 -7.38 19.66
N ALA A 120 -4.80 -8.32 19.48
CA ALA A 120 -3.36 -8.05 19.40
C ALA A 120 -2.98 -7.32 18.09
N ASN A 121 -3.74 -7.54 17.01
CA ASN A 121 -3.47 -6.99 15.68
C ASN A 121 -4.42 -5.84 15.28
N TRP A 122 -5.41 -5.50 16.12
CA TRP A 122 -6.52 -4.59 15.78
C TRP A 122 -6.07 -3.21 15.25
N ALA A 123 -4.91 -2.74 15.71
CA ALA A 123 -4.36 -1.41 15.43
C ALA A 123 -3.19 -1.43 14.43
N LEU A 124 -3.20 -2.36 13.46
CA LEU A 124 -2.21 -2.54 12.38
C LEU A 124 -0.82 -3.06 12.82
N THR A 125 -0.41 -2.86 14.07
CA THR A 125 0.80 -3.50 14.61
C THR A 125 0.56 -5.00 14.79
N ILE A 126 1.21 -5.83 13.97
CA ILE A 126 1.00 -7.28 13.97
C ILE A 126 1.83 -7.93 15.07
N LYS A 127 1.19 -8.23 16.20
CA LYS A 127 1.81 -8.81 17.40
C LYS A 127 1.63 -10.33 17.48
N GLN A 128 0.55 -10.86 16.91
CA GLN A 128 0.31 -12.32 16.85
C GLN A 128 0.16 -12.75 15.39
N ARG A 129 1.02 -13.67 14.94
CA ARG A 129 1.03 -14.12 13.54
C ARG A 129 0.18 -15.37 13.29
N GLY A 130 0.16 -16.30 14.24
CA GLY A 130 -0.56 -17.58 14.14
C GLY A 130 -1.74 -17.68 15.12
N ILE A 131 -2.54 -18.74 15.00
CA ILE A 131 -3.68 -19.04 15.89
C ILE A 131 -3.56 -20.50 16.32
N GLY A 132 -3.18 -20.74 17.57
CA GLY A 132 -2.97 -22.09 18.11
C GLY A 132 -2.13 -22.99 17.18
N ALA A 133 -2.59 -24.23 16.98
CA ALA A 133 -1.94 -25.25 16.14
C ALA A 133 -2.43 -25.26 14.67
N THR A 134 -3.18 -24.25 14.24
CA THR A 134 -3.92 -24.29 12.96
C THR A 134 -3.07 -24.30 11.68
N LEU A 135 -1.73 -24.18 11.79
CA LEU A 135 -0.77 -24.15 10.68
C LEU A 135 0.55 -24.90 11.02
N GLN A 136 0.50 -26.00 11.76
CA GLN A 136 1.74 -26.73 12.14
C GLN A 136 2.34 -27.53 10.96
N ASP A 137 1.49 -28.17 10.15
CA ASP A 137 1.93 -29.10 9.09
C ASP A 137 2.01 -28.48 7.69
N VAL A 138 2.31 -27.18 7.61
CA VAL A 138 2.46 -26.46 6.33
C VAL A 138 3.89 -25.95 6.17
N PRO A 139 4.42 -25.79 4.94
CA PRO A 139 5.79 -25.33 4.73
C PRO A 139 6.11 -23.98 5.38
N PHE A 140 5.13 -23.06 5.40
CA PHE A 140 5.26 -21.77 6.09
C PHE A 140 4.38 -21.73 7.36
N ALA A 141 4.87 -22.33 8.43
CA ALA A 141 4.13 -22.50 9.67
C ALA A 141 4.01 -21.20 10.50
N GLY A 142 3.00 -21.16 11.39
CA GLY A 142 2.91 -20.17 12.47
C GLY A 142 2.50 -18.75 12.07
N ALA A 143 2.16 -18.49 10.81
CA ALA A 143 1.73 -17.16 10.35
C ALA A 143 0.60 -17.22 9.31
N TRP A 144 -0.59 -16.74 9.70
CA TRP A 144 -1.77 -16.70 8.82
C TRP A 144 -1.71 -15.63 7.75
N ASN A 145 -1.07 -14.50 8.04
CA ASN A 145 -0.97 -13.41 7.09
C ASN A 145 0.36 -12.67 7.23
N GLY A 146 1.37 -13.19 6.53
CA GLY A 146 2.71 -12.62 6.49
C GLY A 146 2.81 -11.32 5.69
N SER A 147 1.73 -10.82 5.06
CA SER A 147 1.75 -9.57 4.29
C SER A 147 1.34 -8.33 5.10
N LEU A 148 0.65 -8.49 6.25
CA LEU A 148 0.06 -7.35 6.97
C LEU A 148 1.09 -6.44 7.64
N TRP A 149 2.33 -6.89 7.86
CA TRP A 149 3.35 -6.11 8.56
C TRP A 149 3.67 -4.77 7.86
N THR A 150 3.54 -4.71 6.53
CA THR A 150 3.80 -3.49 5.75
C THR A 150 2.75 -2.40 6.00
N LEU A 151 1.53 -2.77 6.44
CA LEU A 151 0.44 -1.81 6.63
C LEU A 151 0.71 -0.87 7.81
N GLU A 152 1.42 -1.33 8.84
CA GLU A 152 1.89 -0.48 9.94
C GLU A 152 2.79 0.63 9.40
N PHE A 153 3.81 0.26 8.62
CA PHE A 153 4.70 1.22 7.98
C PHE A 153 3.97 2.15 7.01
N GLU A 154 3.02 1.63 6.21
CA GLU A 154 2.24 2.47 5.30
C GLU A 154 1.41 3.52 6.07
N PHE A 155 0.73 3.12 7.15
CA PHE A 155 -0.06 4.04 7.96
C PHE A 155 0.83 5.04 8.72
N MET A 156 1.99 4.61 9.24
CA MET A 156 2.99 5.52 9.81
C MET A 156 3.46 6.55 8.79
N ALA A 157 3.77 6.14 7.56
CA ALA A 157 4.14 7.07 6.49
C ALA A 157 3.02 8.07 6.18
N TYR A 158 1.75 7.65 6.27
CA TYR A 158 0.62 8.56 6.14
C TYR A 158 0.56 9.61 7.25
N LEU A 159 0.82 9.23 8.50
CA LEU A 159 0.86 10.14 9.64
C LEU A 159 2.02 11.14 9.48
N LEU A 160 3.22 10.64 9.18
CA LEU A 160 4.42 11.45 8.97
C LEU A 160 4.23 12.45 7.83
N ALA A 161 3.71 12.03 6.67
CA ALA A 161 3.40 12.93 5.58
C ALA A 161 2.29 13.93 5.94
N GLY A 162 1.30 13.51 6.73
CA GLY A 162 0.23 14.36 7.24
C GLY A 162 0.73 15.51 8.10
N LEU A 163 1.67 15.21 9.01
CA LEU A 163 2.36 16.15 9.90
C LEU A 163 3.35 17.03 9.15
N LEU A 164 4.22 16.42 8.34
CA LEU A 164 5.23 17.13 7.54
C LEU A 164 4.58 18.19 6.66
N LEU A 165 3.53 17.81 5.93
CA LEU A 165 2.78 18.72 5.07
C LEU A 165 1.74 19.55 5.84
N ALA A 166 1.71 19.55 7.18
CA ALA A 166 0.92 20.53 7.94
C ALA A 166 1.59 21.91 8.00
N SER A 167 2.93 21.95 7.95
CA SER A 167 3.69 23.19 7.97
C SER A 167 3.61 23.94 6.64
N ALA A 168 3.26 25.23 6.71
CA ALA A 168 3.26 26.12 5.54
C ALA A 168 4.67 26.30 4.95
N ILE A 169 5.70 26.32 5.81
CA ILE A 169 7.11 26.43 5.40
C ILE A 169 7.50 25.20 4.58
N VAL A 170 7.15 24.00 5.07
CA VAL A 170 7.42 22.76 4.35
C VAL A 170 6.72 22.74 2.99
N ARG A 171 5.45 23.18 2.93
CA ARG A 171 4.72 23.28 1.64
C ARG A 171 5.39 24.23 0.65
N ARG A 172 5.89 25.37 1.14
CA ARG A 172 6.61 26.36 0.32
C ARG A 172 7.91 25.78 -0.24
N HIS A 173 8.65 25.01 0.57
CA HIS A 173 9.94 24.43 0.20
C HIS A 173 9.85 22.94 -0.15
N LEU A 174 8.67 22.47 -0.58
CA LEU A 174 8.38 21.04 -0.67
C LEU A 174 9.41 20.26 -1.50
N LYS A 175 9.82 20.81 -2.65
CA LYS A 175 10.81 20.18 -3.55
C LYS A 175 12.13 19.90 -2.85
N VAL A 176 12.64 20.85 -2.05
CA VAL A 176 13.88 20.68 -1.29
C VAL A 176 13.67 19.66 -0.18
N VAL A 177 12.58 19.80 0.59
CA VAL A 177 12.28 18.91 1.72
C VAL A 177 12.17 17.45 1.29
N VAL A 178 11.45 17.15 0.21
CA VAL A 178 11.29 15.76 -0.25
C VAL A 178 12.56 15.19 -0.86
N VAL A 179 13.41 16.01 -1.49
CA VAL A 179 14.73 15.56 -1.98
C VAL A 179 15.62 15.21 -0.79
N VAL A 180 15.74 16.10 0.19
CA VAL A 180 16.52 15.85 1.41
C VAL A 180 15.99 14.63 2.15
N LEU A 181 14.67 14.51 2.31
CA LEU A 181 14.05 13.35 2.95
C LEU A 181 14.38 12.06 2.20
N THR A 182 14.24 12.05 0.86
CA THR A 182 14.57 10.88 0.04
C THR A 182 16.03 10.49 0.20
N MET A 183 16.95 11.46 0.20
CA MET A 183 18.38 11.23 0.40
C MET A 183 18.69 10.66 1.79
N ILE A 184 18.08 11.20 2.85
CA ILE A 184 18.28 10.73 4.23
C ILE A 184 17.76 9.29 4.38
N THR A 185 16.56 8.99 3.89
CA THR A 185 15.99 7.65 3.99
C THR A 185 16.75 6.64 3.14
N ALA A 186 17.24 7.05 1.97
CA ALA A 186 18.08 6.22 1.09
C ALA A 186 19.45 5.92 1.74
N ALA A 187 20.09 6.94 2.34
CA ALA A 187 21.32 6.76 3.09
C ALA A 187 21.12 5.86 4.31
N GLY A 188 20.03 6.06 5.06
CA GLY A 188 19.67 5.19 6.19
C GLY A 188 19.49 3.73 5.77
N ALA A 189 18.80 3.48 4.65
CA ALA A 189 18.62 2.13 4.12
C ALA A 189 19.95 1.49 3.67
N ALA A 190 20.86 2.27 3.08
CA ALA A 190 22.18 1.78 2.67
C ALA A 190 23.12 1.51 3.86
N LEU A 191 23.03 2.31 4.92
CA LEU A 191 23.90 2.23 6.10
C LEU A 191 23.43 1.22 7.14
N ALA A 192 22.13 0.88 7.17
CA ALA A 192 21.55 0.08 8.24
C ALA A 192 22.17 -1.32 8.38
N GLY A 193 22.75 -1.90 7.31
CA GLY A 193 23.40 -3.21 7.34
C GLY A 193 22.49 -4.35 7.87
N PRO A 194 22.88 -5.63 7.75
CA PRO A 194 22.12 -6.72 8.33
C PRO A 194 22.64 -7.05 9.74
N LEU A 195 22.12 -6.42 10.80
CA LEU A 195 22.43 -6.78 12.20
C LEU A 195 21.23 -6.58 13.14
N GLU A 196 20.99 -7.49 14.09
CA GLU A 196 20.00 -7.45 15.20
C GLU A 196 18.51 -7.16 14.88
N ALA A 197 17.59 -7.65 15.73
CA ALA A 197 16.14 -7.54 15.50
C ALA A 197 15.64 -6.08 15.47
N THR A 198 16.26 -5.19 16.25
CA THR A 198 16.02 -3.75 16.25
C THR A 198 16.42 -3.12 14.92
N SER A 199 17.56 -3.51 14.35
CA SER A 199 17.97 -3.01 13.03
C SER A 199 17.22 -3.68 11.89
N TYR A 200 16.58 -4.85 12.06
CA TYR A 200 15.60 -5.36 11.08
C TYR A 200 14.38 -4.45 10.98
N TYR A 201 13.77 -4.05 12.10
CA TYR A 201 12.65 -3.10 12.07
C TYR A 201 13.08 -1.73 11.51
N GLY A 202 14.23 -1.21 11.96
CA GLY A 202 14.78 0.06 11.49
C GLY A 202 15.12 0.05 9.99
N PHE A 203 15.72 -1.04 9.50
CA PHE A 203 15.97 -1.27 8.08
C PHE A 203 14.65 -1.29 7.29
N ASN A 204 13.65 -2.00 7.80
CA ASN A 204 12.34 -2.06 7.16
C ASN A 204 11.67 -0.69 7.08
N ALA A 205 11.73 0.08 8.16
CA ALA A 205 11.26 1.46 8.17
C ALA A 205 12.01 2.32 7.12
N ALA A 206 13.34 2.25 7.10
CA ALA A 206 14.18 3.10 6.26
C ALA A 206 13.89 2.91 4.77
N HIS A 207 13.89 1.66 4.28
CA HIS A 207 13.69 1.41 2.84
C HIS A 207 12.25 1.70 2.40
N LEU A 208 11.24 1.31 3.19
CA LEU A 208 9.83 1.59 2.87
C LEU A 208 9.55 3.10 2.88
N PHE A 209 10.10 3.84 3.84
CA PHE A 209 9.99 5.30 3.87
C PHE A 209 10.80 5.97 2.75
N ALA A 210 11.90 5.38 2.28
CA ALA A 210 12.59 5.84 1.07
C ALA A 210 11.72 5.68 -0.18
N GLY A 211 11.06 4.52 -0.33
CA GLY A 211 10.00 4.29 -1.30
C GLY A 211 8.95 5.41 -1.28
N PHE A 212 8.37 5.63 -0.11
CA PHE A 212 7.34 6.64 0.09
C PHE A 212 7.82 8.06 -0.22
N ALA A 213 9.00 8.45 0.27
CA ALA A 213 9.60 9.76 0.05
C ALA A 213 9.90 10.00 -1.44
N ALA A 214 10.41 8.99 -2.15
CA ALA A 214 10.60 9.04 -3.60
C ALA A 214 9.27 9.31 -4.33
N GLY A 215 8.18 8.68 -3.89
CA GLY A 215 6.83 8.97 -4.39
C GLY A 215 6.40 10.42 -4.17
N MET A 216 6.64 10.96 -2.97
CA MET A 216 6.37 12.37 -2.66
C MET A 216 7.23 13.32 -3.50
N ALA A 217 8.49 12.97 -3.76
CA ALA A 217 9.38 13.72 -4.63
C ALA A 217 8.85 13.74 -6.08
N LEU A 218 8.50 12.58 -6.63
CA LEU A 218 7.89 12.49 -7.96
C LEU A 218 6.59 13.29 -8.03
N TRP A 219 5.81 13.34 -6.95
CA TRP A 219 4.65 14.24 -6.87
C TRP A 219 5.06 15.70 -6.93
N ALA A 220 6.05 16.14 -6.16
CA ALA A 220 6.49 17.54 -6.12
C ALA A 220 7.05 18.05 -7.47
N PHE A 221 7.64 17.17 -8.28
CA PHE A 221 8.20 17.47 -9.61
C PHE A 221 7.30 17.04 -10.78
N ARG A 222 6.10 16.50 -10.53
CA ARG A 222 5.22 15.91 -11.56
C ARG A 222 4.93 16.82 -12.76
N ASP A 223 4.87 18.13 -12.54
CA ASP A 223 4.49 19.10 -13.58
C ASP A 223 5.68 19.46 -14.49
N THR A 224 6.92 19.22 -14.03
CA THR A 224 8.16 19.44 -14.79
C THR A 224 8.74 18.17 -15.39
N LEU A 225 8.37 17.00 -14.87
CA LEU A 225 8.85 15.71 -15.37
C LEU A 225 8.20 15.37 -16.72
N PRO A 226 8.97 15.31 -17.83
CA PRO A 226 8.42 14.97 -19.14
C PRO A 226 8.13 13.48 -19.20
N ARG A 227 6.93 13.08 -19.62
CA ARG A 227 6.59 11.68 -19.83
C ARG A 227 6.89 11.29 -21.27
N ASN A 228 7.92 10.48 -21.47
CA ASN A 228 8.22 9.85 -22.76
C ASN A 228 8.59 8.36 -22.59
N ALA A 229 8.41 7.59 -23.66
CA ALA A 229 8.60 6.14 -23.65
C ALA A 229 10.06 5.74 -23.38
N THR A 230 11.02 6.51 -23.89
CA THR A 230 12.46 6.23 -23.73
C THR A 230 12.88 6.32 -22.27
N ILE A 231 12.61 7.44 -21.58
CA ILE A 231 12.92 7.59 -20.16
C ILE A 231 12.15 6.55 -19.33
N THR A 232 10.90 6.27 -19.69
CA THR A 232 10.12 5.22 -19.01
C THR A 232 10.82 3.86 -19.12
N GLY A 233 11.25 3.46 -20.33
CA GLY A 233 11.99 2.23 -20.57
C GLY A 233 13.33 2.19 -19.84
N MET A 234 14.09 3.29 -19.86
CA MET A 234 15.37 3.40 -19.14
C MET A 234 15.19 3.26 -17.63
N CYS A 235 14.20 3.92 -17.04
CA CYS A 235 13.89 3.79 -15.61
C CYS A 235 13.44 2.36 -15.26
N GLY A 236 12.65 1.71 -16.13
CA GLY A 236 12.27 0.31 -15.96
C GLY A 236 13.49 -0.62 -15.98
N ALA A 237 14.35 -0.48 -16.99
CA ALA A 237 15.58 -1.27 -17.13
C ALA A 237 16.55 -1.04 -15.95
N LEU A 238 16.75 0.21 -15.54
CA LEU A 238 17.57 0.55 -14.38
C LEU A 238 17.01 -0.07 -13.10
N SER A 239 15.70 -0.07 -12.92
CA SER A 239 15.07 -0.72 -11.76
C SER A 239 15.37 -2.22 -11.74
N VAL A 240 15.24 -2.90 -12.89
CA VAL A 240 15.59 -4.33 -13.02
C VAL A 240 17.07 -4.56 -12.67
N VAL A 241 17.98 -3.76 -13.22
CA VAL A 241 19.42 -3.88 -12.90
C VAL A 241 19.67 -3.68 -11.40
N LEU A 242 19.06 -2.67 -10.77
CA LEU A 242 19.26 -2.39 -9.35
C LEU A 242 18.79 -3.55 -8.46
N TYR A 243 17.59 -4.08 -8.70
CA TYR A 243 17.05 -5.17 -7.87
C TYR A 243 17.78 -6.51 -8.06
N PHE A 244 18.21 -6.83 -9.28
CA PHE A 244 18.79 -8.15 -9.58
C PHE A 244 20.32 -8.18 -9.62
N GLN A 245 20.99 -7.04 -9.73
CA GLN A 245 22.46 -6.98 -9.87
C GLN A 245 23.15 -6.07 -8.85
N ALA A 246 22.42 -5.21 -8.13
CA ALA A 246 23.00 -4.27 -7.17
C ALA A 246 22.25 -4.27 -5.82
N PRO A 247 22.25 -5.39 -5.08
CA PRO A 247 21.41 -5.55 -3.89
C PRO A 247 21.73 -4.58 -2.75
N THR A 248 22.95 -4.06 -2.67
CA THR A 248 23.34 -3.02 -1.71
C THR A 248 22.82 -1.64 -2.08
N LEU A 249 22.66 -1.36 -3.37
CA LEU A 249 22.22 -0.06 -3.89
C LEU A 249 20.71 0.00 -4.13
N MET A 250 20.03 -1.15 -4.20
CA MET A 250 18.61 -1.21 -4.56
C MET A 250 17.75 -0.32 -3.65
N TYR A 251 17.95 -0.39 -2.33
CA TYR A 251 17.09 0.32 -1.37
C TYR A 251 17.29 1.84 -1.41
N ALA A 252 18.48 2.29 -1.80
CA ALA A 252 18.80 3.70 -1.92
C ALA A 252 18.39 4.29 -3.27
N LEU A 253 18.62 3.55 -4.36
CA LEU A 253 18.54 4.09 -5.71
C LEU A 253 17.31 3.63 -6.50
N ALA A 254 16.75 2.45 -6.22
CA ALA A 254 15.64 1.89 -7.00
C ALA A 254 14.28 2.61 -6.81
N PRO A 255 13.93 3.18 -5.64
CA PRO A 255 12.64 3.83 -5.42
C PRO A 255 12.25 4.89 -6.48
N LEU A 256 13.18 5.76 -6.86
CA LEU A 256 12.95 6.83 -7.83
C LEU A 256 12.68 6.32 -9.26
N PRO A 257 13.58 5.53 -9.90
CA PRO A 257 13.33 4.98 -11.23
C PRO A 257 12.13 4.03 -11.24
N LEU A 258 11.93 3.20 -10.22
CA LEU A 258 10.76 2.32 -10.11
C LEU A 258 9.47 3.15 -10.06
N GLY A 259 9.45 4.17 -9.21
CA GLY A 259 8.32 5.10 -9.10
C GLY A 259 7.99 5.81 -10.40
N TYR A 260 9.01 6.37 -11.04
CA TYR A 260 8.83 7.06 -12.31
C TYR A 260 8.29 6.10 -13.38
N PHE A 261 8.84 4.89 -13.48
CA PHE A 261 8.36 3.84 -14.39
C PHE A 261 6.88 3.51 -14.13
N LEU A 262 6.53 3.15 -12.89
CA LEU A 262 5.17 2.75 -12.52
C LEU A 262 4.16 3.88 -12.72
N LEU A 263 4.50 5.12 -12.35
CA LEU A 263 3.66 6.29 -12.56
C LEU A 263 3.52 6.63 -14.05
N SER A 264 4.58 6.51 -14.84
CA SER A 264 4.55 6.78 -16.29
C SER A 264 3.73 5.74 -17.04
N VAL A 265 3.84 4.46 -16.67
CA VAL A 265 2.99 3.38 -17.17
C VAL A 265 1.55 3.60 -16.73
N GLY A 266 1.32 3.94 -15.45
CA GLY A 266 0.01 4.24 -14.90
C GLY A 266 -0.67 5.46 -15.52
N GLY A 267 0.09 6.43 -16.02
CA GLY A 267 -0.41 7.58 -16.79
C GLY A 267 -0.83 7.26 -18.23
N SER A 268 -0.74 6.00 -18.65
CA SER A 268 -1.17 5.54 -19.98
C SER A 268 -2.69 5.49 -20.10
N LYS A 269 -3.19 5.26 -21.34
CA LYS A 269 -4.62 5.11 -21.59
C LYS A 269 -5.23 4.09 -20.62
N ARG A 270 -6.42 4.41 -20.11
CA ARG A 270 -7.20 3.56 -19.21
C ARG A 270 -7.34 2.14 -19.74
N VAL A 271 -6.83 1.19 -18.98
CA VAL A 271 -7.17 -0.23 -19.07
C VAL A 271 -8.51 -0.44 -18.38
N LEU A 272 -9.42 -1.25 -18.93
CA LEU A 272 -10.76 -1.45 -18.35
C LEU A 272 -10.72 -2.23 -17.02
N LEU A 273 -9.84 -3.24 -16.93
CA LEU A 273 -9.62 -4.04 -15.73
C LEU A 273 -9.17 -3.15 -14.56
N GLY A 274 -9.87 -3.23 -13.43
CA GLY A 274 -9.57 -2.41 -12.23
C GLY A 274 -9.93 -0.92 -12.33
N SER A 275 -10.54 -0.48 -13.44
CA SER A 275 -10.77 0.95 -13.67
C SER A 275 -12.01 1.55 -12.99
N VAL A 276 -12.88 0.68 -12.48
CA VAL A 276 -14.08 1.06 -11.72
C VAL A 276 -13.96 0.60 -10.26
N ASN A 277 -13.18 -0.45 -10.01
CA ASN A 277 -13.03 -1.10 -8.72
C ASN A 277 -11.55 -1.15 -8.33
N ASP A 278 -11.19 -0.52 -7.20
CA ASP A 278 -9.83 -0.56 -6.65
C ASP A 278 -9.67 -1.81 -5.76
N ILE A 279 -9.74 -2.99 -6.39
CA ILE A 279 -9.66 -4.29 -5.69
C ILE A 279 -8.23 -4.66 -5.27
N SER A 280 -7.21 -3.86 -5.62
CA SER A 280 -5.81 -4.22 -5.37
C SER A 280 -5.50 -4.37 -3.89
N TYR A 281 -6.18 -3.59 -3.03
CA TYR A 281 -6.01 -3.67 -1.58
C TYR A 281 -6.58 -4.96 -1.02
N GLY A 282 -7.81 -5.31 -1.38
CA GLY A 282 -8.37 -6.63 -1.08
C GLY A 282 -7.45 -7.76 -1.56
N ALA A 283 -6.97 -7.68 -2.80
CA ALA A 283 -6.08 -8.70 -3.35
C ALA A 283 -4.79 -8.85 -2.51
N TYR A 284 -4.21 -7.74 -2.04
CA TYR A 284 -3.04 -7.77 -1.16
C TYR A 284 -3.33 -8.43 0.19
N ILE A 285 -4.40 -8.04 0.88
CA ILE A 285 -4.65 -8.49 2.26
C ILE A 285 -5.24 -9.91 2.36
N TYR A 286 -5.90 -10.42 1.32
CA TYR A 286 -6.46 -11.77 1.30
C TYR A 286 -5.54 -12.82 0.66
N ALA A 287 -4.52 -12.40 -0.11
CA ALA A 287 -3.60 -13.30 -0.80
C ALA A 287 -2.97 -14.35 0.12
N PHE A 288 -2.30 -13.90 1.18
CA PHE A 288 -1.53 -14.78 2.07
C PHE A 288 -2.43 -15.78 2.82
N PRO A 289 -3.56 -15.37 3.44
CA PRO A 289 -4.47 -16.32 4.06
C PRO A 289 -5.08 -17.34 3.10
N VAL A 290 -5.42 -16.91 1.88
CA VAL A 290 -5.93 -17.83 0.84
C VAL A 290 -4.87 -18.85 0.45
N GLN A 291 -3.62 -18.41 0.25
CA GLN A 291 -2.51 -19.32 -0.03
C GLN A 291 -2.31 -20.32 1.12
N GLN A 292 -2.33 -19.87 2.38
CA GLN A 292 -2.21 -20.76 3.53
C GLN A 292 -3.31 -21.83 3.55
N LEU A 293 -4.57 -21.44 3.33
CA LEU A 293 -5.67 -22.39 3.30
C LEU A 293 -5.55 -23.39 2.14
N LEU A 294 -5.11 -22.94 0.96
CA LEU A 294 -4.84 -23.84 -0.17
C LEU A 294 -3.68 -24.81 0.10
N VAL A 295 -2.67 -24.37 0.85
CA VAL A 295 -1.57 -25.22 1.28
C VAL A 295 -2.06 -26.29 2.27
N VAL A 296 -2.92 -25.93 3.23
CA VAL A 296 -3.60 -26.88 4.13
C VAL A 296 -4.40 -27.92 3.34
N LEU A 297 -5.08 -27.49 2.26
CA LEU A 297 -5.80 -28.38 1.34
C LEU A 297 -4.87 -29.23 0.44
N GLY A 298 -3.55 -29.07 0.54
CA GLY A 298 -2.57 -29.85 -0.21
C GLY A 298 -2.32 -29.37 -1.65
N VAL A 299 -2.88 -28.23 -2.06
CA VAL A 299 -2.76 -27.72 -3.44
C VAL A 299 -1.30 -27.46 -3.83
N HIS A 300 -0.44 -27.11 -2.87
CA HIS A 300 1.00 -26.93 -3.12
C HIS A 300 1.69 -28.19 -3.68
N ARG A 301 1.16 -29.38 -3.40
CA ARG A 301 1.70 -30.65 -3.91
C ARG A 301 1.44 -30.83 -5.40
N LEU A 302 0.46 -30.12 -5.96
CA LEU A 302 0.17 -30.10 -7.40
C LEU A 302 1.15 -29.21 -8.19
N GLY A 303 2.06 -28.52 -7.49
CA GLY A 303 3.10 -27.68 -8.08
C GLY A 303 2.79 -26.20 -8.06
N TYR A 304 3.83 -25.40 -8.33
CA TYR A 304 3.83 -23.95 -8.19
C TYR A 304 2.70 -23.27 -8.97
N ALA A 305 2.52 -23.64 -10.23
CA ALA A 305 1.50 -23.04 -11.09
C ALA A 305 0.08 -23.30 -10.58
N ALA A 306 -0.20 -24.50 -10.08
CA ALA A 306 -1.49 -24.85 -9.53
C ALA A 306 -1.81 -24.03 -8.28
N LEU A 307 -0.85 -23.87 -7.36
CA LEU A 307 -1.01 -23.02 -6.19
C LEU A 307 -1.21 -21.56 -6.57
N PHE A 308 -0.37 -21.02 -7.46
CA PHE A 308 -0.45 -19.62 -7.90
C PHE A 308 -1.79 -19.29 -8.58
N VAL A 309 -2.19 -20.07 -9.59
CA VAL A 309 -3.42 -19.77 -10.37
C VAL A 309 -4.66 -19.89 -9.50
N THR A 310 -4.73 -20.93 -8.67
CA THR A 310 -5.87 -21.14 -7.76
C THR A 310 -5.93 -20.04 -6.70
N ALA A 311 -4.79 -19.68 -6.10
CA ALA A 311 -4.70 -18.60 -5.13
C ALA A 311 -5.10 -17.26 -5.75
N LEU A 312 -4.60 -16.96 -6.96
CA LEU A 312 -4.92 -15.74 -7.68
C LEU A 312 -6.42 -15.63 -7.96
N ALA A 313 -7.03 -16.69 -8.51
CA ALA A 313 -8.46 -16.70 -8.82
C ALA A 313 -9.33 -16.47 -7.57
N LEU A 314 -9.10 -17.25 -6.50
CA LEU A 314 -9.87 -17.13 -5.26
C LEU A 314 -9.64 -15.78 -4.55
N THR A 315 -8.39 -15.30 -4.56
CA THR A 315 -8.04 -13.99 -3.97
C THR A 315 -8.73 -12.85 -4.71
N LEU A 316 -8.76 -12.88 -6.05
CA LEU A 316 -9.46 -11.85 -6.83
C LEU A 316 -10.98 -11.88 -6.60
N CYS A 317 -11.57 -13.07 -6.43
CA CYS A 317 -12.98 -13.20 -6.04
C CYS A 317 -13.23 -12.57 -4.65
N LEU A 318 -12.43 -12.90 -3.64
CA LEU A 318 -12.56 -12.30 -2.30
C LEU A 318 -12.29 -10.80 -2.30
N ALA A 319 -11.32 -10.33 -3.07
CA ALA A 319 -11.01 -8.91 -3.23
C ALA A 319 -12.19 -8.16 -3.87
N TRP A 320 -12.86 -8.75 -4.85
CA TRP A 320 -14.06 -8.18 -5.47
C TRP A 320 -15.25 -8.14 -4.49
N LEU A 321 -15.46 -9.20 -3.70
CA LEU A 321 -16.48 -9.23 -2.65
C LEU A 321 -16.20 -8.16 -1.59
N SER A 322 -14.97 -8.10 -1.07
CA SER A 322 -14.51 -7.07 -0.13
C SER A 322 -14.72 -5.67 -0.68
N TRP A 323 -14.36 -5.44 -1.95
CA TRP A 323 -14.60 -4.14 -2.58
C TRP A 323 -16.09 -3.79 -2.58
N THR A 324 -16.94 -4.73 -2.97
CA THR A 324 -18.38 -4.50 -3.15
C THR A 324 -19.09 -4.25 -1.82
N PHE A 325 -18.76 -5.05 -0.78
CA PHE A 325 -19.49 -5.06 0.48
C PHE A 325 -18.82 -4.29 1.61
N VAL A 326 -17.51 -4.02 1.52
CA VAL A 326 -16.73 -3.40 2.61
C VAL A 326 -16.10 -2.09 2.15
N GLU A 327 -15.18 -2.15 1.18
CA GLU A 327 -14.35 -0.99 0.83
C GLU A 327 -15.15 0.10 0.13
N ARG A 328 -15.95 -0.24 -0.88
CA ARG A 328 -16.77 0.75 -1.62
C ARG A 328 -17.79 1.42 -0.71
N PRO A 329 -18.57 0.71 0.13
CA PRO A 329 -19.46 1.35 1.10
C PRO A 329 -18.70 2.25 2.08
N ALA A 330 -17.60 1.78 2.66
CA ALA A 330 -16.80 2.57 3.59
C ALA A 330 -16.28 3.86 2.92
N LEU A 331 -15.77 3.76 1.69
CA LEU A 331 -15.28 4.92 0.93
C LEU A 331 -16.37 5.94 0.57
N ARG A 332 -17.67 5.57 0.59
CA ARG A 332 -18.76 6.55 0.48
C ARG A 332 -18.87 7.45 1.71
N LEU A 333 -18.44 6.96 2.87
CA LEU A 333 -18.41 7.70 4.13
C LEU A 333 -17.23 8.68 4.23
N LYS A 334 -16.38 8.79 3.20
CA LYS A 334 -15.23 9.72 3.20
C LYS A 334 -15.63 11.20 3.37
N ASN A 335 -16.85 11.55 2.96
CA ASN A 335 -17.40 12.89 3.13
C ASN A 335 -18.09 13.09 4.49
N LEU A 336 -18.23 12.02 5.30
CA LEU A 336 -18.80 12.04 6.64
C LEU A 336 -17.67 12.15 7.69
N SER A 337 -17.06 13.32 7.87
CA SER A 337 -16.26 13.72 9.07
C SER A 337 -15.63 15.11 8.86
N VAL A 338 -15.38 16.01 9.82
CA VAL A 338 -15.55 16.14 11.28
C VAL A 338 -16.07 17.57 11.48
N ALA A 339 -17.10 17.78 12.30
CA ALA A 339 -17.70 19.08 12.66
C ALA A 339 -17.86 20.08 11.50
N ARG A 340 -19.08 20.19 10.98
CA ARG A 340 -19.55 21.40 10.31
C ARG A 340 -19.53 22.50 11.38
N ASN A 341 -18.39 23.14 11.61
CA ASN A 341 -18.29 24.27 12.51
C ASN A 341 -19.09 25.38 11.83
N ASN A 342 -20.37 25.44 12.17
CA ASN A 342 -21.34 26.36 11.62
C ASN A 342 -21.13 27.71 12.33
N SER A 343 -19.90 28.22 12.36
CA SER A 343 -19.64 29.61 12.69
C SER A 343 -19.87 30.43 11.43
N ARG A 344 -21.15 30.59 11.08
CA ARG A 344 -21.61 31.89 10.59
C ARG A 344 -21.31 32.92 11.69
N ARG A 345 -20.05 33.32 11.85
CA ARG A 345 -19.75 34.63 12.41
C ARG A 345 -20.20 35.61 11.33
N ARG A 346 -21.43 36.09 11.49
CA ARG A 346 -21.84 37.38 10.93
C ARG A 346 -20.72 38.36 11.30
N SER A 347 -20.07 38.95 10.29
CA SER A 347 -19.32 40.18 10.49
C SER A 347 -20.33 41.23 11.00
N PRO A 348 -20.11 41.91 12.13
CA PRO A 348 -20.94 43.04 12.54
C PRO A 348 -20.52 44.37 11.88
N PHE A 349 -19.71 44.36 10.82
CA PHE A 349 -19.30 45.58 10.14
C PHE A 349 -19.62 45.48 8.63
N GLU A 350 -20.90 45.65 8.31
CA GLU A 350 -21.31 46.31 7.08
C GLU A 350 -21.50 47.79 7.43
N ALA A 351 -20.59 48.64 6.95
CA ALA A 351 -20.80 50.08 6.97
C ALA A 351 -21.93 50.43 5.98
N PRO A 352 -22.88 51.33 6.32
CA PRO A 352 -23.90 51.73 5.38
C PRO A 352 -23.31 52.57 4.24
N ASP A 353 -23.51 52.11 3.01
CA ASP A 353 -23.27 52.84 1.77
C ASP A 353 -24.34 53.93 1.63
N TRP A 354 -23.98 55.18 1.94
CA TRP A 354 -24.83 56.35 1.70
C TRP A 354 -24.44 57.01 0.39
N SER A 355 -24.76 56.37 -0.73
CA SER A 355 -24.59 56.93 -2.07
C SER A 355 -25.91 57.06 -2.83
N HIS A 356 -27.00 57.49 -2.18
CA HIS A 356 -28.18 58.03 -2.86
C HIS A 356 -28.93 59.07 -2.01
N ALA A 357 -28.56 60.34 -2.15
CA ALA A 357 -29.49 61.46 -2.02
C ALA A 357 -28.98 62.61 -2.91
N ARG A 358 -29.56 62.70 -4.11
CA ARG A 358 -29.52 63.89 -4.95
C ARG A 358 -30.69 64.77 -4.51
N SER A 359 -30.38 65.96 -3.99
CA SER A 359 -31.06 67.24 -4.25
C SER A 359 -30.32 68.32 -3.47
#